data_AF-A0A0Q9Z9R0-F1
#
_entry.id   AF-A0A0Q9Z9R0-F1
#
_cell.length_a   1.000
_cell.length_b   1.000
_cell.length_c   1.000
_cell.angle_alpha   90.00
_cell.angle_beta   90.00
_cell.angle_gamma   90.00
#
_symmetry.space_group_name_H-M   'P 1'
#
loop_
_entity.id
_entity.type
_entity.pdbx_description
1 polymer ?
#
loop_
_entity_poly.entity_id
_entity_poly.type
_entity_poly.pdbx_seq_one_letter_code
_entity_poly.pdbx_strand_id
1 'polypeptide(L)'
;MIYLKIEDNRGFFLKDKNSPEDWTELDKIEKDDLMKLLDYATEEEFDMDEYNEETLGNKAHQIIYKNLYEKFHNFLSNKNRFKDETDNIFKEELEKYQ
;
A
#
# COMPACT_ATOMS: atom_id res chain seq x y z
N MET A 1 2.22 -6.71 -5.23
CA MET A 1 0.96 -7.50 -4.98
C MET A 1 -0.09 -6.51 -4.53
N ILE A 2 -1.34 -6.62 -5.00
CA ILE A 2 -2.38 -5.66 -4.66
C ILE A 2 -2.95 -5.99 -3.27
N TYR A 3 -2.94 -5.02 -2.37
CA TYR A 3 -3.43 -5.16 -0.99
C TYR A 3 -4.69 -4.32 -0.72
N LEU A 4 -4.93 -3.28 -1.51
CA LEU A 4 -6.14 -2.45 -1.48
C LEU A 4 -6.74 -2.44 -2.88
N LYS A 5 -7.99 -2.87 -2.99
CA LYS A 5 -8.71 -2.90 -4.25
C LYS A 5 -10.06 -2.20 -4.16
N ILE A 6 -10.55 -1.72 -5.30
CA ILE A 6 -11.90 -1.15 -5.40
C ILE A 6 -12.74 -2.01 -6.34
N GLU A 7 -13.86 -2.54 -5.84
CA GLU A 7 -14.73 -3.43 -6.59
C GLU A 7 -16.20 -3.15 -6.22
N ASP A 8 -17.12 -3.17 -7.19
CA ASP A 8 -18.56 -2.99 -6.98
C ASP A 8 -18.95 -1.77 -6.10
N ASN A 9 -18.33 -0.62 -6.37
CA ASN A 9 -18.53 0.61 -5.59
C ASN A 9 -18.06 0.57 -4.11
N ARG A 10 -17.26 -0.44 -3.74
CA ARG A 10 -16.74 -0.65 -2.38
C ARG A 10 -15.23 -0.86 -2.38
N GLY A 11 -14.59 -0.33 -1.35
CA GLY A 11 -13.17 -0.58 -1.12
C GLY A 11 -12.98 -1.83 -0.27
N PHE A 12 -12.01 -2.65 -0.65
CA PHE A 12 -11.61 -3.86 0.05
C PHE A 12 -10.12 -3.83 0.37
N PHE A 13 -9.75 -4.50 1.45
CA PHE A 13 -8.36 -4.75 1.81
C PHE A 13 -8.11 -6.25 1.97
N LEU A 14 -6.86 -6.65 1.70
CA LEU A 14 -6.42 -8.01 1.91
C LEU A 14 -6.01 -8.19 3.38
N LYS A 15 -6.74 -9.05 4.10
CA LYS A 15 -6.49 -9.26 5.53
C LYS A 15 -5.29 -10.18 5.79
N ASP A 16 -5.10 -11.19 4.95
CA ASP A 16 -4.02 -12.15 5.08
C ASP A 16 -3.40 -12.47 3.70
N LYS A 17 -2.09 -12.26 3.56
CA LYS A 17 -1.38 -12.55 2.31
C LYS A 17 -1.38 -14.03 1.92
N ASN A 18 -1.56 -14.94 2.88
CA ASN A 18 -1.65 -16.38 2.61
C ASN A 18 -3.02 -16.78 2.05
N SER A 19 -4.02 -15.90 2.14
CA SER A 19 -5.37 -16.10 1.62
C SER A 19 -5.75 -14.97 0.66
N PRO A 20 -5.16 -14.91 -0.55
CA PRO A 20 -5.38 -13.83 -1.53
C PRO A 20 -6.81 -13.71 -2.07
N GLU A 21 -7.69 -14.66 -1.72
CA GLU A 21 -9.12 -14.65 -2.06
C GLU A 21 -9.99 -14.05 -0.95
N ASP A 22 -9.44 -13.85 0.26
CA ASP A 22 -10.16 -13.33 1.42
C ASP A 22 -10.07 -11.79 1.49
N TRP A 23 -10.95 -11.15 0.72
CA TRP A 23 -11.07 -9.70 0.69
C TRP A 23 -12.08 -9.22 1.72
N THR A 24 -11.62 -8.36 2.64
CA THR A 24 -12.49 -7.76 3.65
C THR A 24 -12.85 -6.34 3.25
N GLU A 25 -14.10 -5.94 3.48
CA GLU A 25 -14.55 -4.57 3.21
C GLU A 25 -13.79 -3.56 4.11
N LEU A 26 -13.43 -2.42 3.55
CA LEU A 26 -12.66 -1.38 4.26
C LEU A 26 -13.38 -0.79 5.49
N ASP A 27 -14.69 -0.87 5.56
CA ASP A 27 -15.45 -0.42 6.73
C ASP A 27 -15.20 -1.27 7.98
N LYS A 28 -14.76 -2.52 7.79
CA LYS A 28 -14.42 -3.49 8.84
C LYS A 28 -12.95 -3.48 9.22
N ILE A 29 -12.16 -2.56 8.67
CA ILE A 29 -10.73 -2.52 8.94
C ILE A 29 -10.46 -2.17 10.41
N GLU A 30 -9.70 -3.02 11.10
CA GLU A 30 -9.32 -2.79 12.49
C GLU A 30 -7.85 -2.36 12.60
N LYS A 31 -7.45 -1.95 13.81
CA LYS A 31 -6.06 -1.55 14.09
C LYS A 31 -5.06 -2.67 13.78
N ASP A 32 -5.40 -3.92 14.08
CA ASP A 32 -4.52 -5.08 13.83
C ASP A 32 -4.30 -5.29 12.33
N ASP A 33 -5.36 -5.15 11.53
CA ASP A 33 -5.29 -5.25 10.07
C ASP A 33 -4.42 -4.15 9.46
N LEU A 34 -4.51 -2.92 9.99
CA LEU A 34 -3.64 -1.82 9.56
C LEU A 34 -2.17 -2.09 9.86
N MET A 35 -1.86 -2.67 11.02
CA MET A 35 -0.48 -3.02 11.37
C MET A 35 0.06 -4.08 10.42
N LYS A 36 -0.73 -5.11 10.10
CA LYS A 36 -0.36 -6.14 9.12
C LYS A 36 -0.12 -5.58 7.73
N LEU A 37 -1.01 -4.70 7.24
CA LEU A 37 -0.82 -4.03 5.94
C LEU A 37 0.47 -3.20 5.93
N LEU A 38 0.80 -2.54 7.04
CA LEU A 38 2.07 -1.81 7.17
C LEU A 38 3.29 -2.73 7.16
N ASP A 39 3.21 -3.87 7.83
CA ASP A 39 4.27 -4.89 7.78
C ASP A 39 4.46 -5.38 6.33
N TYR A 40 3.37 -5.67 5.61
CA TYR A 40 3.43 -6.06 4.19
C TYR A 40 4.02 -4.97 3.30
N ALA A 41 3.64 -3.70 3.51
CA ALA A 41 4.21 -2.56 2.79
C ALA A 41 5.71 -2.39 3.05
N THR A 42 6.18 -2.81 4.22
CA THR A 42 7.58 -2.72 4.62
C THR A 42 8.41 -3.87 4.05
N GLU A 43 7.92 -5.10 4.15
CA GLU A 43 8.66 -6.30 3.76
C GLU A 43 8.64 -6.57 2.25
N GLU A 44 7.55 -6.22 1.56
CA GLU A 44 7.28 -6.68 0.20
C GLU A 44 6.91 -5.53 -0.75
N GLU A 45 6.65 -5.87 -2.02
CA GLU A 45 6.08 -4.96 -3.01
C GLU A 45 4.57 -4.84 -2.80
N PHE A 46 4.14 -3.66 -2.35
CA PHE A 46 2.77 -3.35 -1.96
C PHE A 46 2.13 -2.41 -2.98
N ASP A 47 1.12 -2.90 -3.68
CA ASP A 47 0.35 -2.17 -4.67
C ASP A 47 -1.08 -1.92 -4.17
N MET A 48 -1.71 -0.90 -4.75
CA MET A 48 -3.06 -0.48 -4.44
C MET A 48 -3.74 0.00 -5.72
N ASP A 49 -5.04 -0.21 -5.83
CA ASP A 49 -5.84 0.46 -6.86
C ASP A 49 -5.84 1.97 -6.64
N GLU A 50 -5.84 2.73 -7.74
CA GLU A 50 -5.90 4.19 -7.67
C GLU A 50 -7.24 4.62 -7.05
N TYR A 51 -7.15 5.54 -6.10
CA TYR A 51 -8.35 6.10 -5.48
C TYR A 51 -9.20 6.85 -6.51
N ASN A 52 -10.45 6.43 -6.68
CA ASN A 52 -11.42 7.13 -7.52
C ASN A 52 -12.76 7.33 -6.78
N GLU A 53 -13.17 8.59 -6.61
CA GLU A 53 -14.41 8.99 -5.92
C GLU A 53 -15.68 8.43 -6.58
N GLU A 54 -15.69 8.27 -7.90
CA GLU A 54 -16.83 7.74 -8.66
C GLU A 54 -17.01 6.22 -8.45
N THR A 55 -15.91 5.53 -8.15
CA THR A 55 -15.86 4.09 -7.90
C THR A 55 -16.10 3.71 -6.45
N LEU A 56 -16.31 4.67 -5.54
CA LEU A 56 -16.62 4.41 -4.14
C LEU A 56 -17.95 5.10 -3.81
N GLY A 57 -19.05 4.34 -3.81
CA GLY A 57 -20.39 4.91 -3.61
C GLY A 57 -20.65 5.36 -2.17
N ASN A 58 -19.93 4.79 -1.20
CA ASN A 58 -20.11 5.07 0.22
C ASN A 58 -19.06 6.07 0.73
N LYS A 59 -19.52 7.19 1.32
CA LYS A 59 -18.66 8.23 1.90
C LYS A 59 -17.68 7.70 2.95
N ALA A 60 -18.06 6.69 3.73
CA ALA A 60 -17.17 6.09 4.72
C ALA A 60 -15.97 5.39 4.03
N HIS A 61 -16.24 4.59 3.00
CA HIS A 61 -15.19 3.92 2.23
C HIS A 61 -14.32 4.94 1.49
N GLN A 62 -14.90 6.01 0.95
CA GLN A 62 -14.13 7.10 0.34
C GLN A 62 -13.11 7.70 1.33
N ILE A 63 -13.57 8.06 2.53
CA ILE A 63 -12.70 8.67 3.56
C ILE A 63 -11.62 7.68 4.02
N ILE A 64 -11.98 6.43 4.28
CA ILE A 64 -11.03 5.41 4.75
C ILE A 64 -10.00 5.11 3.65
N TYR A 65 -10.47 4.78 2.43
CA TYR A 65 -9.59 4.44 1.31
C TYR A 65 -8.64 5.59 0.99
N LYS A 66 -9.14 6.83 0.89
CA LYS A 66 -8.32 8.01 0.62
C LYS A 66 -7.20 8.17 1.64
N ASN A 67 -7.53 8.10 2.94
CA ASN A 67 -6.53 8.24 4.00
C ASN A 67 -5.48 7.12 3.96
N LEU A 68 -5.88 5.88 3.70
CA LEU A 68 -4.96 4.76 3.59
C LEU A 68 -4.06 4.90 2.37
N TYR A 69 -4.66 5.16 1.21
CA TYR A 69 -3.96 5.37 -0.05
C TYR A 69 -2.91 6.48 0.10
N GLU A 70 -3.26 7.65 0.64
CA GLU A 70 -2.30 8.75 0.86
C GLU A 70 -1.17 8.35 1.83
N LYS A 71 -1.48 7.64 2.93
CA LYS A 71 -0.47 7.20 3.89
C LYS A 71 0.49 6.17 3.30
N PHE A 72 -0.04 5.14 2.64
CA PHE A 72 0.76 4.09 2.03
C PHE A 72 1.54 4.61 0.82
N HIS A 73 0.94 5.46 -0.01
CA HIS A 73 1.63 6.08 -1.13
C HIS A 73 2.83 6.92 -0.66
N ASN A 74 2.65 7.74 0.39
CA ASN A 74 3.75 8.50 0.99
C ASN A 74 4.83 7.58 1.60
N PHE A 75 4.42 6.50 2.27
CA PHE A 75 5.34 5.53 2.85
C PHE A 75 6.18 4.81 1.78
N LEU A 76 5.54 4.32 0.72
CA LEU A 76 6.19 3.62 -0.38
C LEU A 76 7.08 4.54 -1.22
N SER A 77 6.64 5.78 -1.46
CA SER A 77 7.45 6.79 -2.14
C SER A 77 8.74 7.09 -1.37
N ASN A 78 8.65 7.23 -0.04
CA ASN A 78 9.83 7.38 0.81
C ASN A 78 10.71 6.12 0.79
N LYS A 79 10.14 4.92 0.92
CA LYS A 79 10.88 3.64 0.86
C LYS A 79 11.66 3.51 -0.46
N ASN A 80 11.01 3.78 -1.58
CA ASN A 80 11.64 3.76 -2.90
C ASN A 80 12.75 4.80 -2.98
N ARG A 81 12.53 6.02 -2.49
CA ARG A 81 13.58 7.06 -2.45
C ARG A 81 14.80 6.62 -1.63
N PHE A 82 14.60 6.02 -0.47
CA PHE A 82 15.69 5.47 0.34
C PHE A 82 16.46 4.36 -0.38
N LYS A 83 15.74 3.49 -1.10
CA LYS A 83 16.36 2.42 -1.89
C LYS A 83 17.16 2.99 -3.06
N ASP A 84 16.61 3.94 -3.82
CA ASP A 84 17.30 4.66 -4.90
C ASP A 84 18.53 5.44 -4.40
N GLU A 85 18.42 6.11 -3.25
CA GLU A 85 19.57 6.79 -2.63
C GLU A 85 20.67 5.80 -2.26
N THR A 86 20.30 4.63 -1.70
CA THR A 86 21.27 3.58 -1.34
C THR A 86 21.93 2.97 -2.57
N ASP A 87 21.15 2.65 -3.61
CA ASP A 87 21.67 2.09 -4.86
C ASP A 87 22.59 3.09 -5.60
N ASN A 88 22.28 4.39 -5.57
CA ASN A 88 23.15 5.42 -6.12
C ASN A 88 24.44 5.60 -5.31
N ILE A 89 24.37 5.61 -3.98
CA ILE A 89 25.57 5.68 -3.12
C ILE A 89 26.48 4.46 -3.36
N PHE A 90 25.91 3.26 -3.44
CA PHE A 90 26.67 2.05 -3.72
C PHE A 90 27.32 2.06 -5.10
N LYS A 91 26.64 2.60 -6.12
CA LYS A 91 27.23 2.80 -7.46
C LYS A 91 28.41 3.77 -7.43
N GLU A 92 28.24 4.92 -6.79
CA GLU A 92 29.31 5.94 -6.70
C GLU A 92 30.53 5.43 -5.92
N GLU A 93 30.33 4.61 -4.90
CA GLU A 93 31.44 3.98 -4.16
C GLU A 93 32.12 2.88 -4.98
N LEU A 94 31.39 2.03 -5.69
CA LEU A 94 31.97 1.01 -6.58
C LEU A 94 32.80 1.63 -7.72
N GLU A 95 32.35 2.73 -8.31
CA GLU A 95 33.11 3.46 -9.34
C GLU A 95 34.42 4.07 -8.80
N LYS A 96 34.52 4.38 -7.51
CA LYS A 96 35.76 4.86 -6.88
C LYS A 96 36.80 3.77 -6.63
N TYR A 97 36.40 2.50 -6.68
CA TYR A 97 37.30 1.36 -6.53
C TYR A 97 37.77 0.76 -7.87
N GLN A 98 37.26 1.25 -9.02
CA GLN A 98 37.83 1.00 -10.35
C GLN A 98 38.89 2.04 -10.73
#